data_AF-A0A2E3K4Y4-F1
#
_entry.id   AF-A0A2E3K4Y4-F1
#
_cell.length_a   1.000
_cell.length_b   1.000
_cell.length_c   1.000
_cell.angle_alpha   90.00
_cell.angle_beta   90.00
_cell.angle_gamma   90.00
#
_symmetry.space_group_name_H-M   'P 1'
#
loop_
_entity.id
_entity.type
_entity.pdbx_description
1 polymer ?
#
loop_
_entity_poly.entity_id
_entity_poly.type
_entity_poly.pdbx_seq_one_letter_code
_entity_poly.pdbx_strand_id
1 'polypeptide(L)'
;MTVIKTFAWFFIAVAFGVAAFEIISSIEKGEYQIMALGEVWYQADKASLNTAQAIIQRYLFAWLWDPIIIFLLTLPAWAVLTVIGLLLFYFHRRSNKRRKFLC
;
A
#
# COMPACT_ATOMS: atom_id res chain seq x y z
N MET A 1 14.27 13.95 10.44
CA MET A 1 14.36 13.13 9.20
C MET A 1 14.20 11.61 9.46
N THR A 2 13.78 11.18 10.65
CA THR A 2 13.62 9.76 11.05
C THR A 2 12.18 9.24 10.94
N VAL A 3 11.18 10.10 11.15
CA VAL A 3 9.75 9.74 11.10
C VAL A 3 9.36 9.11 9.75
N ILE A 4 9.84 9.68 8.64
CA ILE A 4 9.58 9.14 7.29
C ILE A 4 10.23 7.75 7.12
N LYS A 5 11.39 7.48 7.75
CA LYS A 5 12.04 6.17 7.69
C LYS A 5 11.24 5.11 8.44
N THR A 6 10.77 5.43 9.65
CA THR A 6 9.98 4.49 10.45
C THR A 6 8.65 4.17 9.78
N PHE A 7 7.95 5.16 9.21
CA PHE A 7 6.74 4.90 8.43
C PHE A 7 7.03 4.06 7.18
N ALA A 8 8.09 4.34 6.43
CA ALA A 8 8.44 3.54 5.25
C ALA A 8 8.77 2.08 5.60
N TRP A 9 9.55 1.86 6.66
CA TRP A 9 9.86 0.51 7.15
C TRP A 9 8.62 -0.22 7.66
N PHE A 10 7.70 0.49 8.33
CA PHE A 10 6.43 -0.08 8.79
C PHE A 10 5.58 -0.58 7.60
N PHE A 11 5.40 0.25 6.57
CA PHE A 11 4.68 -0.14 5.36
C PHE A 11 5.34 -1.31 4.63
N ILE A 12 6.68 -1.37 4.57
CA ILE A 12 7.42 -2.50 3.98
C ILE A 12 7.24 -3.77 4.80
N ALA A 13 7.30 -3.69 6.13
CA ALA A 13 7.11 -4.85 7.01
C ALA A 13 5.70 -5.42 6.90
N VAL A 14 4.69 -4.53 6.84
CA VAL A 14 3.29 -4.93 6.61
C VAL A 14 3.12 -5.53 5.21
N ALA A 15 3.75 -4.96 4.17
CA ALA A 15 3.77 -5.53 2.82
C ALA A 15 4.27 -6.97 2.82
N PHE A 16 5.39 -7.20 3.50
CA PHE A 16 6.04 -8.49 3.55
C PHE A 16 5.22 -9.51 4.35
N GLY A 17 4.59 -9.07 5.45
CA GLY A 17 3.68 -9.90 6.24
C GLY A 17 2.45 -10.35 5.46
N VAL A 18 1.82 -9.44 4.71
CA VAL A 18 0.67 -9.75 3.84
C VAL A 18 1.09 -10.69 2.71
N ALA A 19 2.21 -10.43 2.05
CA ALA A 19 2.74 -11.30 1.00
C ALA A 19 3.07 -12.71 1.51
N ALA A 20 3.70 -12.81 2.69
CA ALA A 20 4.00 -14.09 3.31
C ALA A 20 2.73 -14.85 3.69
N PHE A 21 1.71 -14.15 4.23
CA PHE A 21 0.42 -14.74 4.53
C PHE A 21 -0.30 -15.26 3.27
N GLU A 22 -0.25 -14.52 2.17
CA GLU A 22 -0.80 -14.96 0.87
C GLU A 22 -0.06 -16.19 0.32
N ILE A 23 1.27 -16.25 0.42
CA ILE A 23 2.06 -17.41 -0.01
C ILE A 23 1.74 -18.63 0.86
N ILE A 24 1.71 -18.48 2.19
CA ILE A 24 1.42 -19.58 3.13
C ILE A 24 0.00 -20.10 2.90
N SER A 25 -0.98 -19.21 2.82
CA SER A 25 -2.39 -19.60 2.59
C SER A 25 -2.63 -20.22 1.22
N SER A 26 -1.89 -19.81 0.19
CA SER A 26 -1.93 -20.45 -1.14
C SER A 26 -1.38 -21.88 -1.12
N ILE A 27 -0.34 -22.14 -0.31
CA ILE A 27 0.25 -23.47 -0.16
C ILE A 27 -0.69 -24.39 0.63
N GLU A 28 -1.33 -23.89 1.69
CA GLU A 28 -2.23 -24.68 2.54
C GLU A 28 -3.54 -25.07 1.84
N LYS A 29 -4.10 -24.17 1.02
CA LYS A 29 -5.41 -24.40 0.37
C LYS A 29 -5.28 -25.07 -1.00
N GLY A 30 -4.08 -25.16 -1.58
CA GLY A 30 -3.87 -25.66 -2.94
C GLY A 30 -4.49 -24.79 -4.05
N GLU A 31 -5.10 -23.67 -3.67
CA GLU A 31 -5.66 -22.66 -4.57
C GLU A 31 -4.90 -21.35 -4.36
N TYR A 32 -4.42 -20.77 -5.46
CA TYR A 32 -3.79 -19.46 -5.43
C TYR A 32 -4.87 -18.39 -5.22
N GLN A 33 -5.08 -17.97 -3.98
CA GLN A 33 -6.02 -16.91 -3.63
C GLN A 33 -5.27 -15.60 -3.44
N ILE A 34 -5.38 -14.74 -4.44
CA ILE A 34 -4.84 -13.38 -4.38
C ILE A 34 -5.85 -12.50 -3.63
N MET A 35 -5.44 -11.88 -2.53
CA MET A 35 -6.30 -10.92 -1.84
C MET A 35 -6.12 -9.53 -2.46
N ALA A 36 -7.24 -8.92 -2.82
CA ALA A 36 -7.24 -7.54 -3.27
C ALA A 36 -6.88 -6.61 -2.11
N LEU A 37 -6.16 -5.51 -2.39
CA LEU A 37 -5.81 -4.51 -1.37
C LEU A 37 -7.05 -3.97 -0.65
N GLY A 38 -8.13 -3.73 -1.40
CA GLY A 38 -9.41 -3.28 -0.89
C GLY A 38 -10.07 -4.32 0.02
N GLU A 39 -9.85 -5.60 -0.22
CA GLU A 39 -10.35 -6.67 0.64
C GLU A 39 -9.58 -6.72 1.96
N VAL A 40 -8.25 -6.59 1.91
CA VAL A 40 -7.41 -6.48 3.11
C VAL A 40 -7.82 -5.26 3.95
N TRP A 41 -8.04 -4.10 3.31
CA TRP A 41 -8.52 -2.90 4.01
C TRP A 41 -9.95 -3.09 4.54
N TYR A 42 -10.85 -3.67 3.76
CA TYR A 42 -12.22 -3.94 4.20
C TYR A 42 -12.27 -4.86 5.43
N GLN A 43 -11.43 -5.92 5.46
CA GLN A 43 -11.33 -6.83 6.60
C GLN A 43 -10.68 -6.16 7.82
N ALA A 44 -9.72 -5.25 7.61
CA ALA A 44 -9.09 -4.50 8.69
C ALA A 44 -10.05 -3.46 9.31
N ASP A 45 -10.68 -2.63 8.48
CA ASP A 45 -11.64 -1.62 8.91
C ASP A 45 -12.51 -1.12 7.73
N LYS A 46 -13.71 -1.69 7.63
CA LYS A 46 -14.76 -1.27 6.68
C LYS A 46 -15.21 0.19 6.88
N ALA A 47 -15.31 0.67 8.12
CA ALA A 47 -15.82 2.01 8.40
C ALA A 47 -14.86 3.08 7.88
N SER A 48 -13.56 2.84 8.03
CA SER A 48 -12.51 3.70 7.49
C SER A 48 -12.55 3.77 5.95
N LEU A 49 -12.78 2.64 5.27
CA LEU A 49 -12.89 2.57 3.81
C LEU A 49 -14.10 3.37 3.29
N ASN A 50 -15.26 3.21 3.93
CA ASN A 50 -16.46 3.98 3.60
C ASN A 50 -16.29 5.47 3.90
N THR A 51 -15.59 5.83 4.98
CA THR A 51 -15.30 7.22 5.33
C THR A 51 -14.36 7.85 4.29
N ALA A 52 -13.32 7.13 3.87
CA ALA A 52 -12.43 7.57 2.80
C ALA A 52 -13.19 7.78 1.49
N GLN A 53 -14.07 6.85 1.12
CA GLN A 53 -14.97 7.00 -0.03
C GLN A 53 -15.79 8.28 0.07
N ALA A 54 -16.51 8.46 1.19
CA ALA A 54 -17.39 9.60 1.39
C ALA A 54 -16.63 10.93 1.35
N ILE A 55 -15.43 11.00 1.96
CA ILE A 55 -14.61 12.20 1.92
C ILE A 55 -14.15 12.51 0.49
N ILE A 56 -13.68 11.52 -0.24
CA ILE A 56 -13.16 11.73 -1.61
C ILE A 56 -14.30 12.12 -2.56
N GLN A 57 -15.45 11.47 -2.45
CA GLN A 57 -16.62 11.81 -3.26
C GLN A 57 -17.21 13.18 -2.90
N ARG A 58 -17.12 13.60 -1.62
CA ARG A 58 -17.70 14.86 -1.13
C ARG A 58 -16.80 16.08 -1.28
N TYR A 59 -15.48 15.91 -1.16
CA TYR A 59 -14.54 17.04 -1.07
C TYR A 59 -13.51 17.09 -2.20
N LEU A 60 -13.28 16.01 -2.94
CA LEU A 60 -12.37 15.98 -4.08
C LEU A 60 -13.17 15.91 -5.37
N PHE A 61 -13.31 14.71 -5.94
CA PHE A 61 -14.12 14.45 -7.11
C PHE A 61 -14.51 12.97 -7.15
N ALA A 62 -15.77 12.68 -7.48
CA ALA A 62 -16.27 11.31 -7.49
C ALA A 62 -15.52 10.38 -8.47
N TRP A 63 -15.05 10.92 -9.61
CA TRP A 63 -14.30 10.16 -10.62
C TRP A 63 -12.91 9.71 -10.14
N LEU A 64 -12.39 10.30 -9.06
CA LEU A 64 -11.14 9.87 -8.46
C LEU A 64 -11.32 8.56 -7.69
N TRP A 65 -12.49 8.36 -7.09
CA TRP A 65 -12.82 7.12 -6.41
C TRP A 65 -12.98 5.97 -7.41
N ASP A 66 -13.77 6.20 -8.46
CA ASP A 66 -14.05 5.24 -9.53
C ASP A 66 -13.79 5.89 -10.90
N PRO A 67 -12.79 5.42 -11.68
CA PRO A 67 -12.13 4.10 -11.60
C PRO A 67 -10.80 4.05 -10.86
N ILE A 68 -10.19 5.19 -10.50
CA ILE A 68 -8.76 5.22 -10.12
C ILE A 68 -8.49 4.50 -8.80
N ILE A 69 -9.18 4.87 -7.73
CA ILE A 69 -8.94 4.27 -6.41
C ILE A 69 -9.46 2.84 -6.38
N ILE A 70 -10.63 2.56 -6.96
CA ILE A 70 -11.13 1.19 -7.10
C ILE A 70 -10.12 0.31 -7.84
N PHE A 71 -9.54 0.78 -8.96
CA PHE A 71 -8.50 0.04 -9.68
C PHE A 71 -7.29 -0.29 -8.78
N LEU A 72 -6.85 0.66 -7.94
CA LEU A 72 -5.78 0.40 -6.97
C LEU A 72 -6.20 -0.60 -5.88
N LEU A 73 -7.46 -0.55 -5.44
CA LEU A 73 -8.02 -1.45 -4.43
C LEU A 73 -8.21 -2.87 -4.96
N THR A 74 -8.43 -3.06 -6.26
CA THR A 74 -8.58 -4.40 -6.86
C THR A 74 -7.24 -5.07 -7.18
N LEU A 75 -6.13 -4.31 -7.14
CA LEU A 75 -4.80 -4.88 -7.32
C LEU A 75 -4.41 -5.80 -6.14
N PRO A 76 -3.50 -6.76 -6.39
CA PRO A 76 -2.98 -7.63 -5.35
C PRO A 76 -2.35 -6.83 -4.20
N ALA A 77 -2.75 -7.10 -2.96
CA ALA A 77 -2.30 -6.34 -1.80
C ALA A 77 -0.77 -6.34 -1.68
N TRP A 78 -0.13 -7.50 -1.85
CA TRP A 78 1.33 -7.62 -1.84
C TRP A 78 2.02 -6.76 -2.89
N ALA A 79 1.48 -6.72 -4.11
CA ALA A 79 2.09 -5.99 -5.22
C ALA A 79 2.07 -4.48 -4.96
N VAL A 80 0.92 -3.95 -4.51
CA VAL A 80 0.77 -2.53 -4.21
C VAL A 80 1.67 -2.11 -3.06
N LEU A 81 1.67 -2.87 -1.97
CA LEU A 81 2.48 -2.55 -0.79
C LEU A 81 3.99 -2.64 -1.09
N THR A 82 4.42 -3.61 -1.93
CA THR A 82 5.81 -3.73 -2.39
C THR A 82 6.25 -2.53 -3.22
N VAL A 83 5.42 -2.09 -4.18
CA VAL A 83 5.69 -0.92 -5.02
C VAL A 83 5.81 0.35 -4.18
N ILE A 84 4.89 0.57 -3.23
CA ILE A 84 4.93 1.72 -2.32
C ILE A 84 6.22 1.70 -1.48
N GLY A 85 6.57 0.54 -0.92
CA GLY A 85 7.80 0.36 -0.16
C GLY A 85 9.07 0.68 -0.96
N LEU A 86 9.14 0.20 -2.21
CA LEU A 86 10.26 0.47 -3.11
C LEU A 86 10.35 1.95 -3.51
N LEU A 87 9.22 2.61 -3.79
CA LEU A 87 9.19 4.03 -4.10
C LEU A 87 9.72 4.87 -2.94
N LEU A 88 9.25 4.60 -1.71
CA LEU A 88 9.72 5.30 -0.52
C LEU A 88 11.23 5.08 -0.29
N PHE A 89 11.73 3.85 -0.48
CA PHE A 89 13.15 3.54 -0.40
C PHE A 89 13.98 4.29 -1.47
N TYR A 90 13.49 4.33 -2.70
CA TYR A 90 14.15 5.01 -3.82
C TYR A 90 14.25 6.52 -3.60
N PHE A 91 13.16 7.18 -3.19
CA PHE A 91 13.14 8.61 -2.86
C PHE A 91 14.10 8.95 -1.71
N HIS A 92 14.18 8.09 -0.69
CA HIS A 92 15.12 8.26 0.41
C HIS A 92 16.58 8.23 -0.05
N ARG A 93 16.92 7.30 -0.96
CA ARG A 93 18.27 7.16 -1.52
C ARG A 93 18.69 8.39 -2.34
N ARG A 94 17.73 9.04 -3.01
CA ARG A 94 17.97 10.26 -3.80
C ARG A 94 18.21 11.50 -2.93
N SER A 95 17.50 11.62 -1.82
CA SER A 95 17.69 12.72 -0.85
C SER A 95 19.09 12.69 -0.21
N ASN A 96 19.60 11.48 0.10
CA ASN A 96 20.91 11.34 0.73
C ASN A 96 22.10 11.57 -0.22
N LYS A 97 21.92 11.45 -1.55
CA LYS A 97 22.96 11.78 -2.53
C LYS A 97 23.09 13.29 -2.80
N ARG A 98 22.02 14.08 -2.64
CA ARG A 98 22.06 15.54 -2.87
C ARG A 98 22.85 16.33 -1.81
N ARG A 99 23.11 15.76 -0.63
CA ARG A 99 23.93 16.41 0.41
C ARG A 99 25.44 16.17 0.28
N LYS A 100 25.88 15.25 -0.58
CA LYS A 100 27.32 14.96 -0.78
C LYS A 100 27.97 15.73 -1.93
N PHE A 101 27.21 16.52 -2.69
CA PHE A 101 27.71 17.24 -3.89
C PHE A 101 27.98 18.74 -3.66
N LEU A 102 27.92 19.22 -2.40
CA LEU A 102 28.11 20.63 -2.03
C LEU A 102 29.24 20.83 -0.98
N CYS A 103 30.19 19.90 -0.90
CA CYS A 103 31.46 20.08 -0.20
C CYS A 103 32.60 19.83 -1.18
#